data_AF-A0A7J0A0U1-F1
#
_entry.id   AF-A0A7J0A0U1-F1
#
_cell.length_a   1.000
_cell.length_b   1.000
_cell.length_c   1.000
_cell.angle_alpha   90.00
_cell.angle_beta   90.00
_cell.angle_gamma   90.00
#
_symmetry.space_group_name_H-M   'P 1'
#
loop_
_entity.id
_entity.type
_entity.pdbx_description
1 polymer ?
#
loop_
_entity_poly.entity_id
_entity_poly.type
_entity_poly.pdbx_seq_one_letter_code
_entity_poly.pdbx_strand_id
1 'polypeptide(L)'
;MNKLLILAVLSMCTLFCNAQNAIYEDIFDVMADGSIYKIYSMIDDFDAQTDLRNQKRKTGYSYDFKVGSASYTLKTCIFQEWDENENEGFNVLSLYKNGRIELELMQPDIWTYVYSGGSAIDFRDYTDNQFFIPIKLSPISLAMVFLGWPYGGDMPYMTIVVATEKEANIVFNKRMGLDSIKTYPLYTMKVQTVLEEYDSCGKLCTPPVFTEIKASGYGTLQLKKQQQ
;
A
#
# COMPACT_ATOMS: atom_id res chain seq x y z
N MET A 1 -43.78 -45.75 2.40
CA MET A 1 -42.48 -45.44 1.76
C MET A 1 -42.78 -44.61 0.52
N ASN A 2 -42.18 -43.47 0.17
CA ASN A 2 -40.99 -42.75 0.61
C ASN A 2 -41.22 -41.27 0.23
N LYS A 3 -41.84 -40.46 1.10
CA LYS A 3 -41.86 -38.99 0.93
C LYS A 3 -41.15 -38.23 2.06
N LEU A 4 -40.93 -38.89 3.21
CA LEU A 4 -40.16 -38.32 4.32
C LEU A 4 -38.63 -38.40 4.12
N LEU A 5 -38.13 -39.27 3.23
CA LEU A 5 -36.68 -39.43 3.06
C LEU A 5 -36.04 -38.35 2.18
N ILE A 6 -36.83 -37.65 1.34
CA ILE A 6 -36.30 -36.65 0.39
C ILE A 6 -36.12 -35.28 1.06
N LEU A 7 -36.89 -34.94 2.10
CA LEU A 7 -36.68 -33.70 2.85
C LEU A 7 -35.46 -33.73 3.78
N ALA A 8 -35.05 -34.92 4.26
CA ALA A 8 -33.89 -35.04 5.14
C ALA A 8 -32.55 -34.85 4.41
N VAL A 9 -32.50 -35.09 3.09
CA VAL A 9 -31.27 -34.94 2.29
C VAL A 9 -31.06 -33.50 1.83
N LEU A 10 -32.13 -32.72 1.59
CA LEU A 10 -31.97 -31.28 1.27
C LEU A 10 -31.64 -30.40 2.48
N SER A 11 -31.95 -30.86 3.71
CA SER A 11 -31.65 -30.12 4.94
C SER A 11 -30.22 -30.33 5.46
N MET A 12 -29.45 -31.27 4.90
CA MET A 12 -28.06 -31.53 5.31
C MET A 12 -27.02 -30.85 4.41
N CYS A 13 -27.42 -30.22 3.29
CA CYS A 13 -26.50 -29.47 2.42
C CYS A 13 -26.31 -28.00 2.81
N THR A 14 -26.93 -27.51 3.89
CA THR A 14 -26.79 -26.11 4.36
C THR A 14 -25.98 -25.97 5.64
N LEU A 15 -25.44 -27.06 6.18
CA LEU A 15 -24.51 -27.02 7.31
C LEU A 15 -23.09 -27.10 6.76
N PHE A 16 -22.26 -26.11 7.10
CA PHE A 16 -20.85 -25.95 6.73
C PHE A 16 -20.55 -25.28 5.38
N CYS A 17 -21.24 -24.17 5.08
CA CYS A 17 -20.51 -23.03 4.52
C CYS A 17 -20.28 -22.03 5.65
N ASN A 18 -19.36 -22.36 6.57
CA ASN A 18 -18.71 -21.34 7.38
C ASN A 18 -17.75 -20.60 6.44
N ALA A 19 -18.28 -19.75 5.57
CA ALA A 19 -17.51 -18.60 5.14
C ALA A 19 -17.25 -17.84 6.44
N GLN A 20 -16.07 -18.04 7.05
CA GLN A 20 -15.56 -17.09 8.01
C GLN A 20 -15.62 -15.75 7.29
N ASN A 21 -16.62 -14.93 7.62
CA ASN A 21 -16.73 -13.60 7.09
C ASN A 21 -15.45 -12.91 7.52
N ALA A 22 -14.51 -12.79 6.58
CA ALA A 22 -13.27 -12.09 6.81
C ALA A 22 -13.65 -10.70 7.30
N ILE A 23 -13.20 -10.36 8.50
CA ILE A 23 -13.47 -9.05 9.07
C ILE A 23 -12.48 -8.11 8.40
N TYR A 24 -13.02 -7.11 7.71
CA TYR A 24 -12.24 -6.04 7.13
C TYR A 24 -12.41 -4.79 7.98
N GLU A 25 -11.33 -4.02 8.11
CA GLU A 25 -11.37 -2.69 8.69
C GLU A 25 -10.91 -1.68 7.65
N ASP A 26 -11.57 -0.52 7.63
CA ASP A 26 -11.18 0.56 6.75
C ASP A 26 -9.79 1.09 7.16
N ILE A 27 -9.00 1.48 6.17
CA ILE A 27 -7.67 2.07 6.39
C ILE A 27 -7.78 3.59 6.56
N PHE A 28 -8.77 4.19 5.93
CA PHE A 28 -9.13 5.60 5.98
C PHE A 28 -10.56 5.77 5.50
N ASP A 29 -11.09 7.00 5.55
CA ASP A 29 -12.30 7.36 4.81
C ASP A 29 -12.07 8.64 3.99
N VAL A 30 -12.75 8.74 2.85
CA VAL A 30 -12.87 10.00 2.10
C VAL A 30 -14.29 10.49 2.24
N MET A 31 -14.46 11.63 2.90
CA MET A 31 -15.75 12.24 3.12
C MET A 31 -16.30 12.85 1.83
N ALA A 32 -17.61 13.11 1.79
CA ALA A 32 -18.27 13.66 0.61
C ALA A 32 -17.72 15.03 0.15
N ASP A 33 -17.12 15.80 1.07
CA ASP A 33 -16.47 17.08 0.78
C ASP A 33 -15.02 16.93 0.29
N GLY A 34 -14.54 15.69 0.14
CA GLY A 34 -13.18 15.37 -0.25
C GLY A 34 -12.17 15.40 0.89
N SER A 35 -12.57 15.61 2.15
CA SER A 35 -11.66 15.46 3.29
C SER A 35 -11.28 14.00 3.57
N ILE A 36 -10.06 13.80 4.06
CA ILE A 36 -9.49 12.49 4.36
C ILE A 36 -9.50 12.28 5.88
N TYR A 37 -10.26 11.29 6.33
CA TYR A 37 -10.21 10.82 7.71
C TYR A 37 -9.15 9.72 7.85
N LYS A 38 -8.11 9.99 8.63
CA LYS A 38 -7.00 9.07 8.89
C LYS A 38 -7.29 8.18 10.08
N ILE A 39 -7.01 6.88 9.93
CA ILE A 39 -7.02 5.93 11.06
C ILE A 39 -5.57 5.75 11.50
N TYR A 40 -5.19 6.45 12.57
CA TYR A 40 -3.78 6.52 12.99
C TYR A 40 -3.16 5.16 13.35
N SER A 41 -3.95 4.17 13.78
CA SER A 41 -3.43 2.81 14.02
C SER A 41 -2.92 2.12 12.75
N MET A 42 -3.24 2.65 11.57
CA MET A 42 -2.75 2.18 10.27
C MET A 42 -1.46 2.86 9.82
N ILE A 43 -0.95 3.83 10.57
CA ILE A 43 0.20 4.65 10.21
C ILE A 43 1.26 4.51 11.30
N ASP A 44 2.22 3.62 11.08
CA ASP A 44 3.44 3.58 11.89
C ASP A 44 4.29 4.81 11.57
N ASP A 45 4.95 5.35 12.59
CA ASP A 45 5.92 6.42 12.40
C ASP A 45 7.10 5.93 11.54
N PHE A 46 7.64 6.83 10.71
CA PHE A 46 8.95 6.60 10.12
C PHE A 46 10.02 6.62 11.22
N ASP A 47 11.11 5.87 11.03
CA ASP A 47 12.16 5.77 12.05
C ASP A 47 12.65 7.16 12.49
N ALA A 48 12.35 7.49 13.74
CA ALA A 48 12.59 8.79 14.35
C ALA A 48 14.03 8.97 14.85
N GLN A 49 14.89 7.95 14.71
CA GLN A 49 16.27 8.00 15.22
C GLN A 49 17.17 8.99 14.48
N THR A 50 16.77 9.43 13.29
CA THR A 50 17.57 10.32 12.44
C THR A 50 16.80 11.61 12.10
N ASP A 51 17.39 12.79 12.39
CA ASP A 51 16.85 14.05 11.86
C ASP A 51 17.21 14.23 10.38
N LEU A 52 16.22 14.01 9.53
CA LEU A 52 16.36 14.08 8.07
C LEU A 52 16.18 15.50 7.50
N ARG A 53 15.73 16.47 8.31
CA ARG A 53 15.31 17.79 7.80
C ARG A 53 16.46 18.62 7.22
N ASN A 54 17.66 18.45 7.77
CA ASN A 54 18.86 19.18 7.36
C ASN A 54 19.73 18.40 6.36
N GLN A 55 19.33 17.18 5.99
CA GLN A 55 20.08 16.37 5.06
C GLN A 55 20.04 16.99 3.66
N LYS A 56 21.21 17.04 3.02
CA LYS A 56 21.30 17.54 1.65
C LYS A 56 20.54 16.61 0.72
N ARG A 57 19.81 17.18 -0.23
CA ARG A 57 18.97 16.44 -1.17
C ARG A 57 19.56 16.54 -2.58
N LYS A 58 19.64 15.41 -3.29
CA LYS A 58 19.84 15.37 -4.73
C LYS A 58 18.46 15.43 -5.38
N THR A 59 18.30 16.31 -6.36
CA THR A 59 17.02 16.44 -7.08
C THR A 59 16.74 15.13 -7.79
N GLY A 60 15.60 14.51 -7.50
CA GLY A 60 15.11 13.34 -8.23
C GLY A 60 14.15 13.74 -9.34
N TYR A 61 13.12 12.92 -9.53
CA TYR A 61 12.19 13.03 -10.66
C TYR A 61 10.88 13.72 -10.27
N SER A 62 10.18 14.23 -11.27
CA SER A 62 8.84 14.81 -11.13
C SER A 62 7.81 14.07 -11.98
N TYR A 63 6.59 13.96 -11.48
CA TYR A 63 5.46 13.37 -12.19
C TYR A 63 4.19 14.17 -11.94
N ASP A 64 3.57 14.65 -13.02
CA ASP A 64 2.33 15.42 -12.97
C ASP A 64 1.12 14.52 -13.15
N PHE A 65 0.09 14.73 -12.34
CA PHE A 65 -1.17 13.99 -12.41
C PHE A 65 -2.35 14.84 -11.95
N LYS A 66 -3.57 14.32 -12.15
CA LYS A 66 -4.81 14.99 -11.73
C LYS A 66 -5.66 14.09 -10.85
N VAL A 67 -6.34 14.72 -9.90
CA VAL A 67 -7.37 14.09 -9.07
C VAL A 67 -8.59 15.00 -9.10
N GLY A 68 -9.67 14.54 -9.74
CA GLY A 68 -10.77 15.42 -10.12
C GLY A 68 -10.27 16.60 -10.96
N SER A 69 -10.58 17.81 -10.51
CA SER A 69 -10.14 19.10 -11.07
C SER A 69 -8.77 19.57 -10.54
N ALA A 70 -8.27 18.99 -9.45
CA ALA A 70 -7.00 19.39 -8.84
C ALA A 70 -5.80 18.83 -9.62
N SER A 71 -4.80 19.69 -9.84
CA SER A 71 -3.53 19.30 -10.46
C SER A 71 -2.46 19.11 -9.37
N TYR A 72 -1.81 17.95 -9.42
CA TYR A 72 -0.75 17.56 -8.50
C TYR A 72 0.56 17.31 -9.25
N THR A 73 1.66 17.61 -8.59
CA THR A 73 3.01 17.23 -9.01
C THR A 73 3.65 16.44 -7.88
N LEU A 74 3.96 15.17 -8.12
CA LEU A 74 4.88 14.41 -7.27
C LEU A 74 6.30 14.84 -7.61
N LYS A 75 7.10 15.14 -6.58
CA LYS A 75 8.56 15.26 -6.70
C LYS A 75 9.21 14.27 -5.76
N THR A 76 10.24 13.59 -6.25
CA THR A 76 11.04 12.64 -5.49
C THR A 76 12.45 13.17 -5.34
N CYS A 77 13.11 12.87 -4.23
CA CYS A 77 14.52 13.16 -4.00
C CYS A 77 15.17 12.02 -3.21
N ILE A 78 16.49 11.96 -3.29
CA ILE A 78 17.32 11.13 -2.42
C ILE A 78 18.23 12.02 -1.58
N PHE A 79 18.55 11.58 -0.37
CA PHE A 79 19.55 12.25 0.45
C PHE A 79 20.95 11.98 -0.16
N GLN A 80 21.77 13.03 -0.25
CA GLN A 80 23.14 12.89 -0.75
C GLN A 80 23.97 12.03 0.19
N GLU A 81 24.77 11.11 -0.37
CA GLU A 81 25.70 10.24 0.39
C GLU A 81 24.97 9.34 1.41
N TRP A 82 23.69 9.05 1.18
CA TRP A 82 22.84 8.34 2.14
C TRP A 82 22.71 6.84 1.85
N ASP A 83 22.63 6.47 0.57
CA ASP A 83 22.41 5.10 0.15
C ASP A 83 23.25 4.79 -1.08
N GLU A 84 23.78 3.57 -1.16
CA GLU A 84 24.52 3.10 -2.34
C GLU A 84 23.58 2.84 -3.52
N ASN A 85 22.28 2.69 -3.26
CA ASN A 85 21.25 2.32 -4.23
C ASN A 85 20.51 3.53 -4.83
N GLU A 86 21.21 4.65 -5.08
CA GLU A 86 20.56 5.90 -5.50
C GLU A 86 19.73 5.82 -6.80
N ASN A 87 19.97 4.78 -7.60
CA ASN A 87 19.27 4.56 -8.87
C ASN A 87 18.01 3.70 -8.73
N GLU A 88 17.73 3.17 -7.53
CA GLU A 88 16.70 2.15 -7.33
C GLU A 88 15.43 2.71 -6.69
N GLY A 89 15.46 3.97 -6.24
CA GLY A 89 14.32 4.63 -5.63
C GLY A 89 14.59 6.04 -5.10
N PHE A 90 13.89 6.41 -4.04
CA PHE A 90 13.94 7.72 -3.38
C PHE A 90 13.56 7.62 -1.89
N ASN A 91 14.07 8.55 -1.07
CA ASN A 91 13.84 8.59 0.38
C ASN A 91 13.02 9.80 0.82
N VAL A 92 12.72 10.69 -0.15
CA VAL A 92 11.88 11.86 0.02
C VAL A 92 10.86 11.89 -1.10
N LEU A 93 9.59 12.05 -0.74
CA LEU A 93 8.52 12.34 -1.68
C LEU A 93 7.75 13.57 -1.21
N SER A 94 7.44 14.46 -2.15
CA SER A 94 6.70 15.69 -1.89
C SER A 94 5.60 15.83 -2.93
N LEU A 95 4.37 15.96 -2.48
CA LEU A 95 3.22 16.27 -3.33
C LEU A 95 2.98 17.76 -3.31
N TYR A 96 2.97 18.35 -4.49
CA TYR A 96 2.62 19.74 -4.71
C TYR A 96 1.21 19.82 -5.29
N LYS A 97 0.37 20.68 -4.71
CA LYS A 97 -0.95 21.01 -5.24
C LYS A 97 -0.95 22.47 -5.65
N ASN A 98 -1.24 22.76 -6.92
CA ASN A 98 -1.21 24.12 -7.47
C ASN A 98 0.11 24.87 -7.16
N GLY A 99 1.24 24.17 -7.23
CA GLY A 99 2.58 24.72 -6.99
C GLY A 99 2.99 24.90 -5.53
N ARG A 100 2.14 24.55 -4.55
CA ARG A 100 2.46 24.59 -3.12
C ARG A 100 2.62 23.18 -2.57
N ILE A 101 3.53 22.99 -1.60
CA ILE A 101 3.70 21.69 -0.93
C ILE A 101 2.41 21.40 -0.15
N GLU A 102 1.79 20.28 -0.46
CA GLU A 102 0.61 19.73 0.21
C GLU A 102 1.02 18.67 1.24
N LEU A 103 1.98 17.81 0.86
CA LEU A 103 2.51 16.74 1.70
C LEU A 103 4.00 16.56 1.40
N GLU A 104 4.82 16.37 2.43
CA GLU A 104 6.21 15.91 2.29
C GLU A 104 6.44 14.77 3.27
N LEU A 105 6.92 13.63 2.76
CA LEU A 105 7.34 12.48 3.56
C LEU A 105 8.83 12.24 3.34
N MET A 106 9.51 11.92 4.43
CA MET A 106 10.94 11.62 4.47
C MET A 106 11.15 10.44 5.40
N GLN A 107 11.98 9.49 4.99
CA GLN A 107 12.39 8.38 5.86
C GLN A 107 13.82 7.94 5.52
N PRO A 108 14.52 7.22 6.42
CA PRO A 108 15.85 6.71 6.13
C PRO A 108 15.85 5.67 5.00
N ASP A 109 14.83 4.81 4.94
CA ASP A 109 14.71 3.72 3.99
C ASP A 109 14.22 4.18 2.60
N ILE A 110 14.69 3.54 1.54
CA ILE A 110 14.26 3.86 0.17
C ILE A 110 12.83 3.36 -0.10
N TRP A 111 11.99 4.20 -0.73
CA TRP A 111 10.90 3.73 -1.57
C TRP A 111 11.42 3.40 -2.97
N THR A 112 11.18 2.18 -3.41
CA THR A 112 11.63 1.63 -4.70
C THR A 112 10.75 2.10 -5.85
N TYR A 113 11.33 2.13 -7.06
CA TYR A 113 10.50 2.20 -8.26
C TYR A 113 9.74 0.88 -8.45
N VAL A 114 8.43 0.97 -8.74
CA VAL A 114 7.53 -0.19 -8.83
C VAL A 114 7.77 -1.05 -10.08
N TYR A 115 8.54 -0.55 -11.03
CA TYR A 115 9.16 -1.31 -12.11
C TYR A 115 10.42 -0.58 -12.57
N SER A 116 11.31 -1.26 -13.33
CA SER A 116 12.59 -0.72 -13.81
C SER A 116 13.60 -0.24 -12.74
N GLY A 117 13.25 -0.29 -11.45
CA GLY A 117 14.19 -0.16 -10.33
C GLY A 117 14.48 -1.52 -9.70
N GLY A 118 15.10 -1.56 -8.52
CA GLY A 118 15.43 -2.81 -7.84
C GLY A 118 14.25 -3.47 -7.09
N SER A 119 12.99 -3.15 -7.44
CA SER A 119 11.85 -3.96 -6.98
C SER A 119 12.02 -5.40 -7.48
N ALA A 120 11.84 -6.37 -6.57
CA ALA A 120 11.91 -7.80 -6.91
C ALA A 120 10.77 -8.24 -7.85
N ILE A 121 9.67 -7.48 -7.88
CA ILE A 121 8.51 -7.75 -8.72
C ILE A 121 8.33 -6.57 -9.69
N ASP A 122 8.20 -6.88 -10.98
CA ASP A 122 7.87 -5.90 -12.01
C ASP A 122 6.35 -5.67 -12.03
N PHE A 123 5.90 -4.49 -11.59
CA PHE A 123 4.48 -4.14 -11.56
C PHE A 123 3.99 -3.38 -12.81
N ARG A 124 4.76 -3.38 -13.92
CA ARG A 124 4.39 -2.65 -15.15
C ARG A 124 3.08 -3.11 -15.77
N ASP A 125 2.64 -4.35 -15.50
CA ASP A 125 1.33 -4.85 -15.93
C ASP A 125 0.15 -4.13 -15.22
N TYR A 126 0.40 -3.43 -14.12
CA TYR A 126 -0.63 -2.78 -13.30
C TYR A 126 -0.56 -1.26 -13.33
N THR A 127 0.54 -0.67 -13.76
CA THR A 127 0.77 0.78 -13.75
C THR A 127 1.80 1.20 -14.80
N ASP A 128 1.56 2.35 -15.44
CA ASP A 128 2.52 3.08 -16.29
C ASP A 128 3.30 4.16 -15.50
N ASN A 129 3.11 4.18 -14.18
CA ASN A 129 3.80 5.06 -13.26
C ASN A 129 4.85 4.29 -12.46
N GLN A 130 6.12 4.67 -12.64
CA GLN A 130 7.25 4.00 -11.98
C GLN A 130 7.39 4.32 -10.48
N PHE A 131 6.74 5.37 -9.98
CA PHE A 131 6.93 5.85 -8.60
C PHE A 131 5.95 5.21 -7.61
N PHE A 132 4.73 4.90 -8.07
CA PHE A 132 3.68 4.34 -7.24
C PHE A 132 2.66 3.57 -8.08
N ILE A 133 1.92 2.69 -7.42
CA ILE A 133 0.77 2.01 -8.03
C ILE A 133 -0.51 2.85 -7.74
N PRO A 134 -1.18 3.41 -8.76
CA PRO A 134 -2.40 4.19 -8.58
C PRO A 134 -3.62 3.28 -8.37
N ILE A 135 -4.43 3.59 -7.36
CA ILE A 135 -5.73 2.98 -7.14
C ILE A 135 -6.78 4.08 -7.19
N LYS A 136 -7.55 4.14 -8.27
CA LYS A 136 -8.66 5.08 -8.39
C LYS A 136 -9.79 4.64 -7.46
N LEU A 137 -10.04 5.44 -6.42
CA LEU A 137 -11.05 5.16 -5.40
C LEU A 137 -12.41 5.73 -5.82
N SER A 138 -12.41 6.92 -6.42
CA SER A 138 -13.58 7.61 -6.96
C SER A 138 -13.16 8.57 -8.08
N PRO A 139 -14.09 9.32 -8.71
CA PRO A 139 -13.71 10.41 -9.63
C PRO A 139 -12.87 11.53 -8.99
N ILE A 140 -12.95 11.70 -7.67
CA ILE A 140 -12.31 12.80 -6.92
C ILE A 140 -11.27 12.33 -5.91
N SER A 141 -10.91 11.05 -5.91
CA SER A 141 -9.93 10.49 -4.97
C SER A 141 -9.07 9.39 -5.59
N LEU A 142 -7.78 9.43 -5.28
CA LEU A 142 -6.74 8.52 -5.75
C LEU A 142 -5.89 8.07 -4.55
N ALA A 143 -5.76 6.76 -4.36
CA ALA A 143 -4.71 6.21 -3.50
C ALA A 143 -3.45 5.93 -4.33
N MET A 144 -2.29 6.22 -3.76
CA MET A 144 -0.96 6.01 -4.33
C MET A 144 -0.21 5.07 -3.39
N VAL A 145 0.12 3.88 -3.87
CA VAL A 145 0.85 2.87 -3.11
C VAL A 145 2.34 2.94 -3.45
N PHE A 146 3.16 3.27 -2.45
CA PHE A 146 4.62 3.30 -2.52
C PHE A 146 5.20 2.07 -1.83
N LEU A 147 6.24 1.48 -2.43
CA LEU A 147 6.83 0.22 -1.99
C LEU A 147 8.25 0.45 -1.46
N GLY A 148 8.51 0.10 -0.21
CA GLY A 148 9.82 0.21 0.42
C GLY A 148 10.81 -0.86 -0.05
N TRP A 149 12.10 -0.57 0.08
CA TRP A 149 13.18 -1.53 -0.15
C TRP A 149 13.26 -2.51 1.03
N PRO A 150 13.36 -3.83 0.78
CA PRO A 150 13.65 -4.80 1.84
C PRO A 150 15.13 -4.67 2.24
N TYR A 151 15.41 -3.97 3.34
CA TYR A 151 16.76 -3.81 3.89
C TYR A 151 16.97 -4.69 5.12
N GLY A 152 18.18 -5.24 5.29
CA GLY A 152 18.63 -5.82 6.56
C GLY A 152 17.90 -7.09 7.05
N GLY A 153 17.09 -7.74 6.21
CA GLY A 153 16.24 -8.84 6.66
C GLY A 153 14.98 -8.37 7.40
N ASP A 154 14.59 -7.12 7.22
CA ASP A 154 13.30 -6.61 7.69
C ASP A 154 12.25 -6.60 6.58
N MET A 155 10.98 -6.66 6.99
CA MET A 155 9.87 -6.40 6.08
C MET A 155 9.90 -4.94 5.58
N PRO A 156 9.77 -4.70 4.27
CA PRO A 156 9.73 -3.35 3.71
C PRO A 156 8.48 -2.60 4.17
N TYR A 157 8.53 -1.27 4.15
CA TYR A 157 7.36 -0.44 4.37
C TYR A 157 6.48 -0.36 3.13
N MET A 158 5.18 -0.61 3.28
CA MET A 158 4.17 -0.17 2.32
C MET A 158 3.57 1.12 2.84
N THR A 159 3.65 2.17 2.03
CA THR A 159 3.09 3.50 2.34
C THR A 159 1.96 3.80 1.37
N ILE A 160 0.78 4.17 1.87
CA ILE A 160 -0.33 4.64 1.04
C ILE A 160 -0.61 6.10 1.35
N VAL A 161 -0.59 6.91 0.31
CA VAL A 161 -1.01 8.32 0.35
C VAL A 161 -2.29 8.45 -0.46
N VAL A 162 -3.28 9.13 0.09
CA VAL A 162 -4.52 9.48 -0.62
C VAL A 162 -4.46 10.95 -0.99
N ALA A 163 -4.79 11.25 -2.23
CA ALA A 163 -5.02 12.61 -2.72
C ALA A 163 -6.49 12.76 -3.13
N THR A 164 -7.06 13.93 -2.86
CA THR A 164 -8.39 14.35 -3.28
C THR A 164 -8.32 15.73 -3.94
N GLU A 165 -9.45 16.29 -4.37
CA GLU A 165 -9.48 17.70 -4.76
C GLU A 165 -9.18 18.67 -3.60
N LYS A 166 -9.32 18.23 -2.34
CA LYS A 166 -9.21 19.07 -1.14
C LYS A 166 -7.83 18.99 -0.52
N GLU A 167 -7.24 17.80 -0.41
CA GLU A 167 -5.97 17.60 0.30
C GLU A 167 -5.23 16.33 -0.15
N ALA A 168 -3.99 16.16 0.33
CA ALA A 168 -3.28 14.90 0.24
C ALA A 168 -2.69 14.50 1.60
N ASN A 169 -2.87 13.24 2.01
CA ASN A 169 -2.41 12.75 3.31
C ASN A 169 -1.92 11.30 3.22
N ILE A 170 -0.91 10.98 4.03
CA ILE A 170 -0.58 9.59 4.37
C ILE A 170 -1.75 8.96 5.15
N VAL A 171 -2.15 7.77 4.74
CA VAL A 171 -3.27 7.03 5.34
C VAL A 171 -2.87 5.62 5.79
N PHE A 172 -1.75 5.11 5.30
CA PHE A 172 -1.22 3.82 5.68
C PHE A 172 0.30 3.87 5.67
N ASN A 173 0.93 3.30 6.69
CA ASN A 173 2.36 3.02 6.71
C ASN A 173 2.59 1.82 7.62
N LYS A 174 2.95 0.67 7.06
CA LYS A 174 3.22 -0.57 7.81
C LYS A 174 4.34 -1.35 7.17
N ARG A 175 5.05 -2.15 7.97
CA ARG A 175 5.99 -3.17 7.47
C ARG A 175 5.22 -4.30 6.78
N MET A 176 4.95 -4.13 5.49
CA MET A 176 4.24 -5.08 4.64
C MET A 176 4.79 -5.04 3.22
N GLY A 177 5.02 -6.22 2.63
CA GLY A 177 5.48 -6.38 1.26
C GLY A 177 4.32 -6.61 0.32
N LEU A 178 4.32 -6.00 -0.86
CA LEU A 178 3.34 -6.31 -1.90
C LEU A 178 3.75 -7.59 -2.64
N ASP A 179 2.88 -8.60 -2.63
CA ASP A 179 3.12 -9.88 -3.30
C ASP A 179 2.44 -9.93 -4.67
N SER A 180 1.16 -9.54 -4.75
CA SER A 180 0.42 -9.56 -6.00
C SER A 180 -0.79 -8.62 -5.99
N ILE A 181 -1.20 -8.22 -7.19
CA ILE A 181 -2.38 -7.37 -7.43
C ILE A 181 -3.40 -8.13 -8.27
N LYS A 182 -4.66 -7.97 -7.93
CA LYS A 182 -5.81 -8.35 -8.76
C LYS A 182 -6.68 -7.13 -8.99
N THR A 183 -6.95 -6.78 -10.23
CA THR A 183 -7.72 -5.57 -10.59
C THR A 183 -9.21 -5.82 -10.84
N TYR A 184 -9.63 -7.09 -11.01
CA TYR A 184 -11.00 -7.48 -11.31
C TYR A 184 -11.49 -8.64 -10.41
N PRO A 185 -12.75 -8.66 -9.92
CA PRO A 185 -13.80 -7.66 -10.11
C PRO A 185 -13.63 -6.39 -9.26
N LEU A 186 -12.82 -6.47 -8.21
CA LEU A 186 -12.42 -5.33 -7.37
C LEU A 186 -10.90 -5.37 -7.17
N TYR A 187 -10.31 -4.19 -7.04
CA TYR A 187 -8.89 -4.05 -6.76
C TYR A 187 -8.54 -4.70 -5.41
N THR A 188 -7.57 -5.60 -5.42
CA THR A 188 -7.13 -6.38 -4.27
C THR A 188 -5.61 -6.54 -4.32
N MET A 189 -4.96 -6.32 -3.19
CA MET A 189 -3.52 -6.56 -2.98
C MET A 189 -3.38 -7.70 -1.99
N LYS A 190 -2.64 -8.73 -2.39
CA LYS A 190 -2.10 -9.71 -1.45
C LYS A 190 -0.82 -9.13 -0.88
N VAL A 191 -0.76 -9.00 0.44
CA VAL A 191 0.35 -8.36 1.14
C VAL A 191 0.95 -9.31 2.16
N GLN A 192 2.28 -9.40 2.18
CA GLN A 192 3.05 -10.18 3.14
C GLN A 192 3.25 -9.36 4.41
N THR A 193 3.06 -9.97 5.58
CA THR A 193 3.21 -9.33 6.89
C THR A 193 4.31 -9.93 7.75
N VAL A 194 4.88 -11.06 7.32
CA VAL A 194 5.99 -11.76 8.00
C VAL A 194 7.01 -12.14 6.95
N LEU A 195 8.28 -11.78 7.17
CA LEU A 195 9.36 -12.12 6.26
C LEU A 195 9.60 -13.63 6.27
N GLU A 196 9.95 -14.18 5.11
CA GLU A 196 10.42 -15.55 5.05
C GLU A 196 11.87 -15.66 5.55
N GLU A 197 12.15 -16.61 6.43
CA GLU A 197 13.49 -16.82 6.97
C GLU A 197 13.94 -18.25 6.73
N TYR A 198 15.20 -18.40 6.31
CA TYR A 198 15.84 -19.70 6.06
C TYR A 198 17.02 -19.89 7.01
N ASP A 199 17.22 -21.11 7.51
CA ASP A 199 18.43 -21.43 8.27
C ASP A 199 19.68 -21.51 7.36
N SER A 200 20.84 -21.71 7.98
CA SER A 200 22.12 -21.87 7.30
C SER A 200 22.19 -23.06 6.34
N CYS A 201 21.23 -23.99 6.41
CA CYS A 201 21.10 -25.13 5.51
C CYS A 201 20.10 -24.88 4.38
N GLY A 202 19.51 -23.68 4.30
CA GLY A 202 18.51 -23.30 3.30
C GLY A 202 17.11 -23.85 3.59
N LYS A 203 16.84 -24.32 4.82
CA LYS A 203 15.50 -24.79 5.21
C LYS A 203 14.66 -23.61 5.71
N LEU A 204 13.43 -23.51 5.21
CA LEU A 204 12.46 -22.52 5.67
C LEU A 204 12.15 -22.72 7.16
N CYS A 205 12.42 -21.70 7.96
CA CYS A 205 12.20 -21.65 9.40
C CYS A 205 10.96 -20.83 9.75
N THR A 206 10.78 -19.69 9.08
CA THR A 206 9.64 -18.79 9.29
C THR A 206 8.90 -18.68 7.94
N PRO A 207 7.71 -19.28 7.79
CA PRO A 207 6.95 -19.16 6.56
C PRO A 207 6.33 -17.76 6.44
N PRO A 208 6.16 -17.24 5.21
CA PRO A 208 5.53 -15.95 5.00
C PRO A 208 4.04 -16.01 5.37
N VAL A 209 3.56 -14.97 6.06
CA VAL A 209 2.14 -14.78 6.37
C VAL A 209 1.60 -13.69 5.46
N PHE A 210 0.43 -13.94 4.87
CA PHE A 210 -0.22 -13.00 3.98
C PHE A 210 -1.56 -12.52 4.55
N THR A 211 -1.89 -11.27 4.26
CA THR A 211 -3.22 -10.71 4.38
C THR A 211 -3.62 -10.00 3.09
N GLU A 212 -4.75 -9.30 3.11
CA GLU A 212 -5.34 -8.66 1.95
C GLU A 212 -5.67 -7.20 2.25
N ILE A 213 -5.34 -6.32 1.30
CA ILE A 213 -5.90 -4.97 1.22
C ILE A 213 -6.78 -4.89 -0.02
N LYS A 214 -8.04 -4.46 0.10
CA LYS A 214 -8.95 -4.38 -1.05
C LYS A 214 -9.67 -3.05 -1.12
N ALA A 215 -10.09 -2.66 -2.33
CA ALA A 215 -11.05 -1.58 -2.48
C ALA A 215 -12.43 -2.01 -1.96
N SER A 216 -13.07 -1.16 -1.15
CA SER A 216 -14.41 -1.43 -0.63
C SER A 216 -15.53 -1.25 -1.66
N GLY A 217 -15.23 -0.52 -2.75
CA GLY A 217 -16.22 -0.05 -3.73
C GLY A 217 -16.88 1.29 -3.35
N TYR A 218 -16.57 1.84 -2.16
CA TYR A 218 -17.15 3.09 -1.64
C TYR A 218 -16.10 4.19 -1.44
N GLY A 219 -15.02 4.16 -2.20
CA GLY A 219 -13.98 5.20 -2.13
C GLY A 219 -12.96 5.02 -1.00
N THR A 220 -12.88 3.84 -0.38
CA THR A 220 -11.87 3.49 0.64
C THR A 220 -11.14 2.17 0.33
N LEU A 221 -10.03 1.93 1.02
CA LEU A 221 -9.32 0.65 1.09
C LEU A 221 -9.53 0.01 2.46
N GLN A 222 -9.60 -1.31 2.45
CA GLN A 222 -9.89 -2.14 3.61
C GLN A 222 -8.79 -3.17 3.83
N LEU A 223 -8.29 -3.27 5.06
CA LEU A 223 -7.35 -4.31 5.49
C LEU A 223 -8.12 -5.49 6.10
N LYS A 224 -7.80 -6.70 5.67
CA LYS A 224 -8.33 -7.92 6.28
C LYS A 224 -7.66 -8.14 7.64
N LYS A 225 -8.47 -8.23 8.70
CA LYS A 225 -7.99 -8.62 10.03
C LYS A 225 -7.45 -10.04 10.00
N GLN A 226 -6.23 -10.21 10.49
CA GLN A 226 -5.72 -11.53 10.82
C GLN A 226 -6.47 -12.01 12.07
N GLN A 227 -7.09 -13.19 11.99
CA GLN A 227 -7.69 -13.81 13.16
C GLN A 227 -6.53 -14.23 14.08
N GLN A 228 -6.47 -13.63 15.27
CA GLN A 228 -5.56 -14.03 16.34
C GLN A 228 -6.00 -15.36 16.94
#